data_AF-A0A3B6HWK8-F1
#
_entry.id   AF-A0A3B6HWK8-F1
#
_cell.length_a   1.000
_cell.length_b   1.000
_cell.length_c   1.000
_cell.angle_alpha   90.00
_cell.angle_beta   90.00
_cell.angle_gamma   90.00
#
_symmetry.space_group_name_H-M   'P 1'
#
loop_
_entity.id
_entity.type
_entity.pdbx_description
1 polymer ?
#
loop_
_entity_poly.entity_id
_entity_poly.type
_entity_poly.pdbx_seq_one_letter_code
_entity_poly.pdbx_strand_id
1 'polypeptide(L)'
;MAADPSAAAAPADPDGPDAVRFTWNAWPRSKVEASRCVVPLAAAISPVRSPESLASPPLPYPPLRCKPPCSALLNPFARVDFTAKIWICPLCFSRNHFPPHYAGISENNVPAELFTQCSTVEYLVAGPPGSPAPLPPVFLFVIDTCVIEEELEYVKLSMRKAVALLPEHALVGLVTFGTQVHLHELGFSELSKIYVFRGSKEISKEQILDQLGLSGGGRPGFPKMTQQPGVQQVNGMHPLVTTGVNRFLLPVSECECTLSTLLDELQPDQWPVEAGNRAIRCTGVALNVAAGLLGACVPGTGARIIALLGGPCTEGPGVIVSKDLSEPVRSHKDLDKDAAPHFQKAVKFYDGLAKQLVSQGHVLDVFASALDQVGLAEMKLAIERTGGLVVLSESFGHSVFKDSFKRIFEGGEHSLGLSFNGTFEINCSKDIKVQGVIGPCTSLEKKGALCADTIVGQGNTTAWKMCGLDRNTSLTVFFDVSPSERSGQPGHQNPDLYIQFVTSYQHPEGQMRIRATTVSRKWVDGSTNTEELVEGFDQETAAVVLARYISLKMEIELLCSVMCIFLCWSESRFHPDTCI
;
A
#
# COMPACT_ATOMS: atom_id res chain seq x y z
N MET A 1 5.64 10.65 -51.49
CA MET A 1 5.65 9.85 -50.25
C MET A 1 4.26 9.94 -49.67
N ALA A 2 3.44 8.92 -49.91
CA ALA A 2 2.12 8.81 -49.29
C ALA A 2 2.33 8.36 -47.84
N ALA A 3 1.64 9.01 -46.90
CA ALA A 3 1.64 8.62 -45.50
C ALA A 3 0.98 7.25 -45.34
N ASP A 4 1.61 6.39 -44.55
CA ASP A 4 1.14 5.06 -44.20
C ASP A 4 -0.17 5.17 -43.38
N PRO A 5 -1.31 4.58 -43.82
CA PRO A 5 -2.57 4.66 -43.10
C PRO A 5 -2.65 3.69 -41.91
N SER A 6 -1.60 2.93 -41.57
CA SER A 6 -1.67 1.89 -40.54
C SER A 6 -1.29 2.33 -39.12
N ALA A 7 -1.13 3.63 -38.84
CA ALA A 7 -1.02 4.12 -37.47
C ALA A 7 -2.41 4.09 -36.81
N ALA A 8 -2.86 2.89 -36.43
CA ALA A 8 -4.02 2.73 -35.56
C ALA A 8 -3.77 3.58 -34.32
N ALA A 9 -4.65 4.57 -34.07
CA ALA A 9 -4.64 5.32 -32.83
C ALA A 9 -4.68 4.32 -31.67
N ALA A 10 -3.78 4.47 -30.70
CA ALA A 10 -3.83 3.68 -29.49
C ALA A 10 -5.27 3.73 -28.93
N PRO A 11 -5.86 2.59 -28.53
CA PRO A 11 -7.21 2.58 -27.99
C PRO A 11 -7.29 3.61 -26.85
N ALA A 12 -8.37 4.40 -26.85
CA ALA A 12 -8.60 5.36 -25.77
C ALA A 12 -8.60 4.61 -24.44
N ASP A 13 -7.91 5.15 -23.43
CA ASP A 13 -7.84 4.53 -22.09
C ASP A 13 -9.27 4.28 -21.58
N PRO A 14 -9.67 3.01 -21.33
CA PRO A 14 -11.03 2.67 -20.92
C PRO A 14 -11.41 3.29 -19.57
N ASP A 15 -10.43 3.65 -18.74
CA ASP A 15 -10.65 4.31 -17.44
C ASP A 15 -10.59 5.85 -17.51
N GLY A 16 -10.38 6.39 -18.72
CA GLY A 16 -10.28 7.82 -18.98
C GLY A 16 -9.00 8.47 -18.42
N PRO A 17 -8.79 9.76 -18.71
CA PRO A 17 -7.54 10.47 -18.38
C PRO A 17 -7.26 10.58 -16.88
N ASP A 18 -8.30 10.47 -16.04
CA ASP A 18 -8.21 10.58 -14.59
C ASP A 18 -8.06 9.24 -13.87
N ALA A 19 -8.19 8.11 -14.58
CA ALA A 19 -8.27 6.76 -14.01
C ALA A 19 -9.34 6.64 -12.90
N VAL A 20 -10.49 7.29 -13.12
CA VAL A 20 -11.67 7.26 -12.23
C VAL A 20 -12.91 6.92 -13.04
N ARG A 21 -13.60 5.84 -12.66
CA ARG A 21 -14.92 5.49 -13.20
C ARG A 21 -15.97 5.46 -12.10
N PHE A 22 -17.17 5.95 -12.39
CA PHE A 22 -18.27 6.02 -11.43
C PHE A 22 -19.38 5.05 -11.82
N THR A 23 -20.07 4.48 -10.84
CA THR A 23 -21.31 3.71 -11.09
C THR A 23 -22.39 4.58 -11.73
N TRP A 24 -22.42 5.86 -11.36
CA TRP A 24 -23.33 6.87 -11.91
C TRP A 24 -22.54 8.14 -12.24
N ASN A 25 -22.58 8.59 -13.49
CA ASN A 25 -22.00 9.84 -13.99
C ASN A 25 -22.98 11.03 -13.92
N ALA A 26 -24.23 10.77 -13.54
CA ALA A 26 -25.23 11.76 -13.17
C ALA A 26 -25.75 11.40 -11.78
N TRP A 27 -25.77 12.35 -10.83
CA TRP A 27 -26.10 12.05 -9.44
C TRP A 27 -27.45 12.65 -9.04
N PRO A 28 -28.29 11.88 -8.33
CA PRO A 28 -29.54 12.42 -7.79
C PRO A 28 -29.25 13.47 -6.73
N ARG A 29 -30.00 14.57 -6.74
CA ARG A 29 -29.77 15.70 -5.82
C ARG A 29 -30.37 15.46 -4.42
N SER A 30 -31.30 14.53 -4.27
CA SER A 30 -31.95 14.22 -2.99
C SER A 30 -31.58 12.84 -2.45
N LYS A 31 -31.56 12.70 -1.13
CA LYS A 31 -31.34 11.41 -0.46
C LYS A 31 -32.43 10.38 -0.78
N VAL A 32 -33.67 10.86 -1.00
CA VAL A 32 -34.80 10.00 -1.38
C VAL A 32 -34.58 9.38 -2.76
N GLU A 33 -34.14 10.16 -3.75
CA GLU A 33 -33.83 9.63 -5.07
C GLU A 33 -32.58 8.76 -5.06
N ALA A 34 -31.53 9.15 -4.32
CA ALA A 34 -30.36 8.31 -4.12
C ALA A 34 -30.72 6.93 -3.55
N SER A 35 -31.70 6.85 -2.63
CA SER A 35 -32.18 5.57 -2.09
C SER A 35 -32.96 4.71 -3.08
N ARG A 36 -33.44 5.29 -4.20
CA ARG A 36 -34.08 4.56 -5.31
C ARG A 36 -33.05 3.99 -6.29
N CYS A 37 -31.81 4.50 -6.30
CA CYS A 37 -30.71 3.88 -7.02
C CYS A 37 -30.31 2.58 -6.30
N VAL A 38 -30.67 1.43 -6.90
CA VAL A 38 -30.34 0.10 -6.33
C VAL A 38 -28.83 -0.10 -6.25
N VAL A 39 -28.09 0.38 -7.25
CA VAL A 39 -26.62 0.40 -7.24
C VAL A 39 -26.14 1.63 -6.49
N PRO A 40 -25.24 1.48 -5.50
CA PRO A 40 -24.76 2.62 -4.71
C PRO A 40 -24.00 3.63 -5.56
N LEU A 41 -23.99 4.89 -5.12
CA LEU A 41 -23.11 5.92 -5.66
C LEU A 41 -21.67 5.61 -5.24
N ALA A 42 -20.86 5.20 -6.20
CA ALA A 42 -19.51 4.74 -5.94
C ALA A 42 -18.58 5.07 -7.11
N ALA A 43 -17.28 5.04 -6.83
CA ALA A 43 -16.23 5.22 -7.83
C ALA A 43 -15.14 4.16 -7.68
N ALA A 44 -14.64 3.65 -8.79
CA ALA A 44 -13.36 2.96 -8.87
C ALA A 44 -12.27 3.97 -9.25
N ILE A 45 -11.16 4.01 -8.51
CA ILE A 45 -10.04 4.92 -8.75
C ILE A 45 -8.71 4.18 -8.68
N SER A 46 -7.80 4.49 -9.61
CA SER A 46 -6.40 4.04 -9.59
C SER A 46 -5.46 5.19 -9.16
N PRO A 47 -5.10 5.31 -7.87
CA PRO A 47 -4.60 6.58 -7.31
C PRO A 47 -3.23 7.05 -7.83
N VAL A 48 -2.44 6.16 -8.43
CA VAL A 48 -1.09 6.45 -8.95
C VAL A 48 -0.87 5.96 -10.39
N ARG A 49 -1.93 5.55 -11.11
CA ARG A 49 -1.80 5.13 -12.51
C ARG A 49 -1.47 6.31 -13.41
N SER A 50 -0.32 6.35 -14.07
CA SER A 50 -0.04 7.36 -15.10
C SER A 50 -0.24 6.75 -16.50
N PRO A 51 -1.19 7.22 -17.32
CA PRO A 51 -1.24 6.85 -18.73
C PRO A 51 0.07 7.30 -19.39
N GLU A 52 0.73 6.42 -20.14
CA GLU A 52 2.00 6.72 -20.80
C GLU A 52 1.89 7.88 -21.81
N SER A 53 0.69 8.09 -22.35
CA SER A 53 0.35 9.19 -23.27
C SER A 53 0.17 10.57 -22.60
N LEU A 54 0.07 10.62 -21.26
CA LEU A 54 -0.23 11.83 -20.47
C LEU A 54 0.82 12.13 -19.40
N ALA A 55 2.00 11.49 -19.45
CA ALA A 55 3.09 11.65 -18.48
C ALA A 55 3.72 13.06 -18.53
N SER A 56 2.98 14.06 -18.07
CA SER A 56 3.54 15.36 -17.73
C SER A 56 4.48 15.19 -16.53
N PRO A 57 5.67 15.81 -16.54
CA PRO A 57 6.57 15.73 -15.40
C PRO A 57 5.87 16.30 -14.15
N PRO A 58 6.19 15.79 -12.96
CA PRO A 58 5.59 16.29 -11.74
C PRO A 58 5.93 17.77 -11.54
N LEU A 59 4.97 18.53 -11.06
CA LEU A 59 5.10 19.97 -10.82
C LEU A 59 6.19 20.21 -9.76
N PRO A 60 7.20 21.05 -10.03
CA PRO A 60 8.39 21.19 -9.18
C PRO A 60 8.15 22.09 -7.96
N TYR A 61 6.92 22.17 -7.48
CA TYR A 61 6.50 23.04 -6.38
C TYR A 61 5.37 22.40 -5.57
N PRO A 62 5.21 22.76 -4.28
CA PRO A 62 4.15 22.20 -3.45
C PRO A 62 2.76 22.72 -3.86
N PRO A 63 1.69 21.93 -3.65
CA PRO A 63 0.33 22.32 -4.03
C PRO A 63 -0.24 23.41 -3.11
N LEU A 64 -1.05 24.31 -3.69
CA LEU A 64 -1.83 25.29 -2.91
C LEU A 64 -3.05 24.63 -2.26
N ARG A 65 -3.22 24.86 -0.95
CA ARG A 65 -4.32 24.30 -0.16
C ARG A 65 -5.37 25.35 0.17
N CYS A 66 -6.64 24.96 0.10
CA CYS A 66 -7.75 25.74 0.62
C CYS A 66 -7.62 25.88 2.15
N LYS A 67 -8.07 27.01 2.69
CA LYS A 67 -8.11 27.24 4.15
C LYS A 67 -8.84 26.10 4.89
N PRO A 68 -8.35 25.70 6.07
CA PRO A 68 -9.04 24.74 6.94
C PRO A 68 -10.48 25.19 7.26
N PRO A 69 -11.42 24.24 7.46
CA PRO A 69 -11.19 22.80 7.54
C PRO A 69 -11.18 22.06 6.19
N CYS A 70 -11.32 22.76 5.05
CA CYS A 70 -11.47 22.12 3.74
C CYS A 70 -10.18 21.44 3.25
N SER A 71 -9.04 22.14 3.28
CA SER A 71 -7.71 21.59 2.90
C SER A 71 -7.57 21.00 1.47
N ALA A 72 -8.62 21.06 0.65
CA ALA A 72 -8.60 20.67 -0.76
C ALA A 72 -7.55 21.46 -1.54
N LEU A 73 -6.94 20.83 -2.53
CA LEU A 73 -5.92 21.42 -3.39
C LEU A 73 -6.55 22.29 -4.47
N LEU A 74 -5.83 23.34 -4.89
CA LEU A 74 -6.15 24.11 -6.09
C LEU A 74 -6.27 23.15 -7.30
N ASN A 75 -7.26 23.39 -8.14
CA ASN A 75 -7.63 22.52 -9.24
C ASN A 75 -8.35 23.32 -10.34
N PRO A 76 -8.53 22.76 -11.55
CA PRO A 76 -9.04 23.50 -12.70
C PRO A 76 -10.47 24.05 -12.54
N PHE A 77 -11.25 23.54 -11.60
CA PHE A 77 -12.63 24.01 -11.35
C PHE A 77 -12.68 25.23 -10.41
N ALA A 78 -11.54 25.68 -9.88
CA ALA A 78 -11.49 26.86 -9.03
C ALA A 78 -11.73 28.15 -9.84
N ARG A 79 -12.61 29.02 -9.33
CA ARG A 79 -12.80 30.34 -9.92
C ARG A 79 -11.71 31.29 -9.44
N VAL A 80 -11.02 31.93 -10.37
CA VAL A 80 -9.93 32.88 -10.07
C VAL A 80 -10.40 34.31 -10.31
N ASP A 81 -10.13 35.18 -9.34
CA ASP A 81 -10.18 36.63 -9.50
C ASP A 81 -8.73 37.14 -9.61
N PHE A 82 -8.32 37.44 -10.83
CA PHE A 82 -6.97 37.89 -11.14
C PHE A 82 -6.67 39.31 -10.66
N THR A 83 -7.70 40.12 -10.39
CA THR A 83 -7.54 41.49 -9.89
C THR A 83 -7.25 41.46 -8.39
N ALA A 84 -8.09 40.75 -7.63
CA ALA A 84 -7.91 40.60 -6.19
C ALA A 84 -6.85 39.54 -5.81
N LYS A 85 -6.32 38.79 -6.78
CA LYS A 85 -5.37 37.68 -6.58
C LYS A 85 -5.91 36.66 -5.58
N ILE A 86 -7.16 36.26 -5.78
CA ILE A 86 -7.82 35.22 -4.99
C ILE A 86 -8.36 34.10 -5.87
N TRP A 87 -8.50 32.92 -5.28
CA TRP A 87 -9.22 31.80 -5.87
C TRP A 87 -10.32 31.31 -4.93
N ILE A 88 -11.42 30.85 -5.52
CA ILE A 88 -12.59 30.34 -4.82
C ILE A 88 -12.58 28.82 -4.96
N CYS A 89 -12.48 28.13 -3.83
CA CYS A 89 -12.46 26.66 -3.81
C CYS A 89 -13.80 26.10 -4.30
N PRO A 90 -13.82 25.20 -5.30
CA PRO A 90 -15.08 24.68 -5.86
C PRO A 90 -15.83 23.74 -4.88
N LEU A 91 -15.12 23.12 -3.92
CA LEU A 91 -15.72 22.19 -2.97
C LEU A 91 -16.42 22.90 -1.80
N CYS A 92 -15.82 23.98 -1.27
CA CYS A 92 -16.32 24.65 -0.07
C CYS A 92 -16.74 26.12 -0.25
N PHE A 93 -16.46 26.70 -1.43
CA PHE A 93 -16.69 28.11 -1.79
C PHE A 93 -15.93 29.15 -0.96
N SER A 94 -14.91 28.73 -0.21
CA SER A 94 -14.02 29.64 0.51
C SER A 94 -13.14 30.46 -0.44
N ARG A 95 -12.91 31.73 -0.10
CA ARG A 95 -11.97 32.63 -0.79
C ARG A 95 -10.57 32.50 -0.19
N ASN A 96 -9.61 32.16 -1.04
CA ASN A 96 -8.20 31.95 -0.67
C ASN A 96 -7.32 32.96 -1.42
N HIS A 97 -6.35 33.56 -0.75
CA HIS A 97 -5.37 34.43 -1.41
C HIS A 97 -4.27 33.58 -2.06
N PHE A 98 -3.82 33.99 -3.24
CA PHE A 98 -2.59 33.47 -3.79
C PHE A 98 -1.39 33.96 -2.96
N PRO A 99 -0.38 33.10 -2.72
CA PRO A 99 0.83 33.52 -2.02
C PRO A 99 1.70 34.45 -2.90
N PRO A 100 2.69 35.16 -2.31
CA PRO A 100 3.46 36.18 -3.03
C PRO A 100 4.16 35.69 -4.31
N HIS A 101 4.59 34.43 -4.36
CA HIS A 101 5.23 33.87 -5.56
C HIS A 101 4.28 33.66 -6.75
N TYR A 102 2.96 33.78 -6.54
CA TYR A 102 1.93 33.79 -7.60
C TYR A 102 1.54 35.22 -8.01
N ALA A 103 2.28 36.27 -7.62
CA ALA A 103 1.93 37.66 -7.90
C ALA A 103 1.72 37.96 -9.42
N GLY A 104 2.44 37.24 -10.29
CA GLY A 104 2.33 37.35 -11.74
C GLY A 104 1.12 36.65 -12.38
N ILE A 105 0.24 36.02 -11.59
CA ILE A 105 -0.92 35.30 -12.13
C ILE A 105 -1.85 36.24 -12.92
N SER A 106 -2.27 35.84 -14.11
CA SER A 106 -3.21 36.57 -14.97
C SER A 106 -3.96 35.60 -15.88
N GLU A 107 -4.93 36.07 -16.67
CA GLU A 107 -5.68 35.23 -17.61
C GLU A 107 -4.78 34.46 -18.59
N ASN A 108 -3.65 35.06 -18.99
CA ASN A 108 -2.67 34.45 -19.91
C ASN A 108 -1.50 33.77 -19.17
N ASN A 109 -1.46 33.83 -17.84
CA ASN A 109 -0.38 33.28 -17.02
C ASN A 109 -0.98 32.60 -15.80
N VAL A 110 -1.49 31.40 -16.01
CA VAL A 110 -2.04 30.54 -14.96
C VAL A 110 -1.05 29.41 -14.63
N PRO A 111 -0.98 28.98 -13.36
CA PRO A 111 -0.23 27.80 -12.97
C PRO A 111 -0.81 26.53 -13.62
N ALA A 112 0.01 25.49 -13.75
CA ALA A 112 -0.35 24.28 -14.50
C ALA A 112 -1.61 23.58 -13.98
N GLU A 113 -1.80 23.56 -12.66
CA GLU A 113 -2.94 22.95 -11.98
C GLU A 113 -4.30 23.64 -12.24
N LEU A 114 -4.32 24.75 -12.99
CA LEU A 114 -5.54 25.43 -13.42
C LEU A 114 -5.91 25.17 -14.88
N PHE A 115 -5.08 24.48 -15.67
CA PHE A 115 -5.45 24.09 -17.02
C PHE A 115 -6.55 23.04 -17.00
N THR A 116 -7.57 23.17 -17.85
CA THR A 116 -8.75 22.28 -17.87
C THR A 116 -8.41 20.84 -18.17
N GLN A 117 -7.35 20.60 -18.93
CA GLN A 117 -6.81 19.26 -19.23
C GLN A 117 -5.99 18.65 -18.08
N CYS A 118 -5.71 19.41 -17.03
CA CYS A 118 -4.91 19.01 -15.87
C CYS A 118 -5.81 18.71 -14.65
N SER A 119 -6.90 17.98 -14.86
CA SER A 119 -7.77 17.45 -13.78
C SER A 119 -7.02 16.51 -12.84
N THR A 120 -6.02 15.81 -13.38
CA THR A 120 -5.05 15.00 -12.63
C THR A 120 -3.65 15.58 -12.78
N VAL A 121 -3.00 15.91 -11.66
CA VAL A 121 -1.64 16.44 -11.59
C VAL A 121 -0.85 15.78 -10.48
N GLU A 122 0.47 15.73 -10.63
CA GLU A 122 1.40 15.25 -9.61
C GLU A 122 2.36 16.35 -9.23
N TYR A 123 2.67 16.49 -7.94
CA TYR A 123 3.54 17.50 -7.37
C TYR A 123 4.75 16.82 -6.72
N LEU A 124 5.92 17.42 -6.87
CA LEU A 124 7.08 17.11 -6.06
C LEU A 124 6.98 17.84 -4.72
N VAL A 125 7.08 17.10 -3.63
CA VAL A 125 7.22 17.71 -2.31
C VAL A 125 8.70 17.96 -2.07
N ALA A 126 9.16 19.16 -2.41
CA ALA A 126 10.50 19.58 -2.04
C ALA A 126 10.59 19.69 -0.52
N GLY A 127 11.59 19.01 0.07
CA GLY A 127 12.00 19.29 1.43
C GLY A 127 12.52 20.73 1.55
N PRO A 128 12.48 21.34 2.73
CA PRO A 128 13.14 22.63 2.93
C PRO A 128 14.63 22.54 2.53
N PRO A 129 15.25 23.65 2.05
CA PRO A 129 16.66 23.65 1.67
C PRO A 129 17.53 23.07 2.80
N GLY A 130 18.33 22.04 2.48
CA GLY A 130 19.12 21.29 3.46
C GLY A 130 18.44 20.04 4.02
N SER A 131 17.29 19.62 3.46
CA SER A 131 16.65 18.34 3.80
C SER A 131 17.56 17.15 3.47
N PRO A 132 17.50 16.05 4.26
CA PRO A 132 18.25 14.84 3.99
C PRO A 132 17.99 14.31 2.57
N ALA A 133 18.94 13.53 2.05
CA ALA A 133 18.76 12.81 0.80
C ALA A 133 17.46 11.97 0.84
N PRO A 134 16.82 11.71 -0.32
CA PRO A 134 15.66 10.83 -0.40
C PRO A 134 15.92 9.52 0.34
N LEU A 135 14.95 9.06 1.14
CA LEU A 135 15.09 7.80 1.87
C LEU A 135 15.06 6.65 0.83
N PRO A 136 16.06 5.76 0.79
CA PRO A 136 16.04 4.63 -0.13
C PRO A 136 14.92 3.65 0.26
N PRO A 137 14.29 2.98 -0.73
CA PRO A 137 13.37 1.89 -0.43
C PRO A 137 14.12 0.72 0.21
N VAL A 138 13.43 -0.02 1.09
CA VAL A 138 13.99 -1.19 1.78
C VAL A 138 13.30 -2.46 1.32
N PHE A 139 14.09 -3.49 0.97
CA PHE A 139 13.63 -4.82 0.62
C PHE A 139 14.22 -5.84 1.60
N LEU A 140 13.38 -6.38 2.48
CA LEU A 140 13.78 -7.39 3.45
C LEU A 140 13.25 -8.75 3.02
N PHE A 141 14.15 -9.62 2.57
CA PHE A 141 13.79 -10.98 2.16
C PHE A 141 13.68 -11.89 3.37
N VAL A 142 12.57 -12.63 3.47
CA VAL A 142 12.31 -13.61 4.53
C VAL A 142 12.12 -14.98 3.87
N ILE A 143 13.15 -15.82 3.95
CA ILE A 143 13.22 -17.09 3.20
C ILE A 143 12.98 -18.27 4.13
N ASP A 144 11.96 -19.05 3.83
CA ASP A 144 11.73 -20.35 4.44
C ASP A 144 12.74 -21.39 3.93
N THR A 145 13.42 -22.06 4.85
CA THR A 145 14.37 -23.13 4.56
C THR A 145 13.79 -24.52 4.82
N CYS A 146 12.54 -24.65 5.29
CA CYS A 146 11.86 -25.93 5.47
C CYS A 146 11.27 -26.46 4.14
N VAL A 147 12.06 -26.42 3.07
CA VAL A 147 11.72 -26.91 1.73
C VAL A 147 12.73 -27.95 1.27
N ILE A 148 12.40 -28.71 0.24
CA ILE A 148 13.35 -29.62 -0.40
C ILE A 148 14.44 -28.81 -1.14
N GLU A 149 15.60 -29.43 -1.32
CA GLU A 149 16.78 -28.78 -1.90
C GLU A 149 16.52 -28.19 -3.29
N GLU A 150 15.77 -28.90 -4.13
CA GLU A 150 15.40 -28.40 -5.46
C GLU A 150 14.61 -27.08 -5.42
N GLU A 151 13.63 -26.98 -4.51
CA GLU A 151 12.83 -25.76 -4.33
C GLU A 151 13.69 -24.60 -3.80
N LEU A 152 14.62 -24.90 -2.88
CA LEU A 152 15.56 -23.90 -2.37
C LEU A 152 16.49 -23.39 -3.48
N GLU A 153 16.93 -24.24 -4.40
CA GLU A 153 17.74 -23.81 -5.56
C GLU A 153 16.97 -22.87 -6.49
N TYR A 154 15.67 -23.11 -6.73
CA TYR A 154 14.83 -22.17 -7.48
C TYR A 154 14.71 -20.82 -6.76
N VAL A 155 14.54 -20.84 -5.44
CA VAL A 155 14.53 -19.62 -4.62
C VAL A 155 15.86 -18.86 -4.75
N LYS A 156 16.99 -19.53 -4.58
CA LYS A 156 18.33 -18.92 -4.73
C LYS A 156 18.50 -18.28 -6.11
N LEU A 157 18.09 -18.97 -7.19
CA LEU A 157 18.19 -18.44 -8.55
C LEU A 157 17.32 -17.18 -8.74
N SER A 158 16.08 -17.19 -8.25
CA SER A 158 15.19 -16.04 -8.33
C SER A 158 15.67 -14.87 -7.47
N MET A 159 16.25 -15.15 -6.30
CA MET A 159 16.88 -14.15 -5.43
C MET A 159 18.07 -13.47 -6.09
N ARG A 160 18.99 -14.22 -6.73
CA ARG A 160 20.12 -13.62 -7.47
C ARG A 160 19.63 -12.69 -8.58
N LYS A 161 18.59 -13.10 -9.31
CA LYS A 161 17.97 -12.25 -10.33
C LYS A 161 17.34 -10.99 -9.73
N ALA A 162 16.65 -11.10 -8.60
CA ALA A 162 16.05 -9.97 -7.92
C ALA A 162 17.11 -8.96 -7.45
N VAL A 163 18.19 -9.42 -6.82
CA VAL A 163 19.29 -8.56 -6.36
C VAL A 163 19.94 -7.82 -7.53
N ALA A 164 20.14 -8.47 -8.67
CA ALA A 164 20.69 -7.83 -9.87
C ALA A 164 19.76 -6.79 -10.53
N LEU A 165 18.45 -6.83 -10.23
CA LEU A 165 17.46 -5.88 -10.76
C LEU A 165 17.16 -4.73 -9.79
N LEU A 166 17.54 -4.85 -8.52
CA LEU A 166 17.31 -3.81 -7.53
C LEU A 166 18.13 -2.54 -7.84
N PRO A 167 17.61 -1.34 -7.55
CA PRO A 167 18.40 -0.12 -7.61
C PRO A 167 19.61 -0.20 -6.67
N GLU A 168 20.78 0.28 -7.12
CA GLU A 168 22.04 0.20 -6.37
C GLU A 168 22.00 0.84 -4.97
N HIS A 169 21.14 1.85 -4.79
CA HIS A 169 20.93 2.59 -3.54
C HIS A 169 19.84 2.00 -2.64
N ALA A 170 19.04 1.04 -3.14
CA ALA A 170 18.02 0.39 -2.34
C ALA A 170 18.66 -0.41 -1.21
N LEU A 171 18.07 -0.37 -0.03
CA LEU A 171 18.57 -1.14 1.11
C LEU A 171 18.01 -2.56 1.05
N VAL A 172 18.85 -3.56 1.27
CA VAL A 172 18.47 -4.97 1.29
C VAL A 172 18.86 -5.60 2.62
N GLY A 173 18.02 -6.50 3.11
CA GLY A 173 18.29 -7.33 4.27
C GLY A 173 17.83 -8.77 4.04
N LEU A 174 18.34 -9.69 4.86
CA LEU A 174 18.04 -11.11 4.75
C LEU A 174 17.68 -11.71 6.12
N VAL A 175 16.53 -12.37 6.17
CA VAL A 175 16.12 -13.28 7.24
C VAL A 175 15.90 -14.65 6.61
N THR A 176 16.49 -15.69 7.19
CA THR A 176 16.18 -17.08 6.83
C THR A 176 15.55 -17.77 8.02
N PHE A 177 14.66 -18.72 7.82
CA PHE A 177 14.02 -19.40 8.95
C PHE A 177 13.57 -20.82 8.63
N GLY A 178 13.53 -21.63 9.68
CA GLY A 178 12.91 -22.95 9.69
C GLY A 178 12.42 -23.24 11.10
N THR A 179 13.11 -24.11 11.82
CA THR A 179 12.90 -24.33 13.26
C THR A 179 13.27 -23.11 14.12
N GLN A 180 14.24 -22.33 13.64
CA GLN A 180 14.71 -21.08 14.26
C GLN A 180 14.72 -19.95 13.23
N VAL A 181 14.77 -18.70 13.69
CA VAL A 181 14.89 -17.53 12.81
C VAL A 181 16.32 -17.02 12.85
N HIS A 182 16.90 -16.80 11.68
CA HIS A 182 18.25 -16.31 11.47
C HIS A 182 18.20 -14.93 10.81
N LEU A 183 18.59 -13.89 11.53
CA LEU A 183 18.78 -12.55 10.97
C LEU A 183 20.26 -12.35 10.64
N HIS A 184 20.54 -12.08 9.36
CA HIS A 184 21.91 -11.95 8.83
C HIS A 184 22.41 -10.50 8.95
N GLU A 185 23.59 -10.32 9.54
CA GLU A 185 24.29 -9.03 9.57
C GLU A 185 25.18 -8.90 8.33
N LEU A 186 24.73 -8.11 7.35
CA LEU A 186 25.41 -7.94 6.06
C LEU A 186 26.63 -7.00 6.13
N GLY A 187 26.66 -6.10 7.11
CA GLY A 187 27.70 -5.05 7.28
C GLY A 187 29.07 -5.55 7.72
N PHE A 188 29.24 -6.84 7.93
CA PHE A 188 30.51 -7.41 8.37
C PHE A 188 31.04 -8.40 7.32
N SER A 189 31.72 -7.87 6.31
CA SER A 189 32.21 -8.66 5.16
C SER A 189 33.31 -9.66 5.51
N GLU A 190 33.99 -9.51 6.65
CA GLU A 190 35.07 -10.41 7.08
C GLU A 190 34.54 -11.76 7.57
N LEU A 191 33.32 -11.82 8.12
CA LEU A 191 32.76 -13.04 8.71
C LEU A 191 31.23 -12.99 8.76
N SER A 192 30.56 -14.09 8.39
CA SER A 192 29.10 -14.15 8.51
C SER A 192 28.66 -14.11 9.98
N LYS A 193 27.90 -13.08 10.37
CA LYS A 193 27.31 -12.94 11.69
C LYS A 193 25.80 -13.10 11.59
N ILE A 194 25.25 -13.99 12.41
CA ILE A 194 23.83 -14.34 12.41
C ILE A 194 23.28 -14.20 13.83
N TYR A 195 22.14 -13.52 13.96
CA TYR A 195 21.37 -13.46 15.20
C TYR A 195 20.26 -14.52 15.15
N VAL A 196 20.27 -15.41 16.14
CA VAL A 196 19.36 -16.55 16.19
C VAL A 196 18.26 -16.32 17.20
N PHE A 197 17.01 -16.31 16.73
CA PHE A 197 15.82 -16.21 17.57
C PHE A 197 15.09 -17.55 17.64
N ARG A 198 14.60 -17.90 18.83
CA ARG A 198 13.86 -19.14 19.06
C ARG A 198 12.47 -19.08 18.41
N GLY A 199 12.19 -20.02 17.50
CA GLY A 199 10.92 -20.08 16.77
C GLY A 199 9.68 -20.40 17.60
N SER A 200 9.83 -20.97 18.80
CA SER A 200 8.71 -21.32 19.68
C SER A 200 8.24 -20.18 20.60
N LYS A 201 8.97 -19.06 20.65
CA LYS A 201 8.71 -17.97 21.61
C LYS A 201 8.21 -16.73 20.89
N GLU A 202 7.15 -16.13 21.43
CA GLU A 202 6.75 -14.77 21.04
C GLU A 202 7.75 -13.74 21.58
N ILE A 203 8.25 -12.88 20.69
CA ILE A 203 9.25 -11.86 21.01
C ILE A 203 8.66 -10.51 20.62
N SER A 204 8.54 -9.59 21.58
CA SER A 204 8.04 -8.24 21.31
C SER A 204 9.00 -7.42 20.43
N LYS A 205 8.47 -6.39 19.76
CA LYS A 205 9.29 -5.42 19.01
C LYS A 205 10.42 -4.86 19.87
N GLU A 206 10.12 -4.46 21.11
CA GLU A 206 11.09 -3.86 22.02
C GLU A 206 12.21 -4.83 22.38
N GLN A 207 11.88 -6.11 22.59
CA GLN A 207 12.88 -7.16 22.84
C GLN A 207 13.75 -7.44 21.62
N ILE A 208 13.18 -7.42 20.41
CA ILE A 208 13.95 -7.55 19.17
C ILE A 208 14.94 -6.40 19.06
N LEU A 209 14.47 -5.16 19.24
CA LEU A 209 15.34 -3.98 19.19
C LEU A 209 16.45 -4.01 20.24
N ASP A 210 16.17 -4.47 21.46
CA ASP A 210 17.17 -4.56 22.53
C ASP A 210 18.23 -5.64 22.23
N GLN A 211 17.80 -6.83 21.79
CA GLN A 211 18.71 -7.91 21.40
C GLN A 211 19.59 -7.53 20.20
N LEU A 212 19.05 -6.72 19.30
CA LEU A 212 19.78 -6.15 18.17
C LEU A 212 20.57 -4.88 18.52
N GLY A 213 20.56 -4.42 19.78
CA GLY A 213 21.25 -3.19 20.18
C GLY A 213 20.77 -1.93 19.45
N LEU A 214 19.53 -1.94 18.96
CA LEU A 214 18.86 -0.85 18.24
C LEU A 214 17.95 -0.01 19.16
N SER A 215 17.74 -0.44 20.40
CA SER A 215 17.00 0.32 21.40
C SER A 215 17.76 1.61 21.75
N GLY A 216 17.12 2.77 21.54
CA GLY A 216 17.70 4.10 21.78
C GLY A 216 18.03 4.45 23.24
N GLY A 217 17.99 3.48 24.16
CA GLY A 217 18.40 3.62 25.56
C GLY A 217 19.65 2.77 25.82
N GLY A 218 20.72 3.42 26.29
CA GLY A 218 21.96 2.73 26.67
C GLY A 218 21.71 1.54 27.60
N ARG A 219 22.45 0.44 27.37
CA ARG A 219 22.36 -0.81 28.13
C ARG A 219 22.29 -0.57 29.65
N PRO A 220 21.27 -1.11 30.37
CA PRO A 220 21.30 -1.15 31.82
C PRO A 220 22.37 -2.16 32.27
N GLY A 221 23.42 -1.68 32.94
CA GLY A 221 24.43 -2.57 33.56
C GLY A 221 25.89 -2.20 33.34
N PHE A 222 26.20 -1.19 32.51
CA PHE A 222 27.56 -0.63 32.44
C PHE A 222 27.64 0.65 33.29
N PRO A 223 28.58 0.75 34.25
CA PRO A 223 28.70 1.93 35.08
C PRO A 223 29.02 3.16 34.21
N LYS A 224 28.19 4.21 34.34
CA LYS A 224 28.50 5.53 33.79
C LYS A 224 29.82 5.99 34.39
N MET A 225 30.89 6.01 33.60
CA MET A 225 32.14 6.67 33.99
C MET A 225 31.83 8.14 34.27
N THR A 226 32.12 8.56 35.50
CA THR A 226 32.10 9.96 35.93
C THR A 226 33.09 10.75 35.07
N GLN A 227 32.58 11.69 34.27
CA GLN A 227 33.41 12.64 33.53
C GLN A 227 34.16 13.54 34.50
N GLN A 228 35.49 13.54 34.40
CA GLN A 228 36.34 14.57 35.00
C GLN A 228 36.10 15.92 34.29
N PRO A 229 36.00 17.04 35.02
CA PRO A 229 35.90 18.36 34.42
C PRO A 229 37.29 18.85 34.01
N GLY A 230 37.55 19.03 32.71
CA GLY A 230 38.80 19.70 32.31
C GLY A 230 39.30 19.63 30.87
N VAL A 231 38.61 19.02 29.90
CA VAL A 231 39.10 18.99 28.50
C VAL A 231 38.05 19.50 27.53
N GLN A 232 38.37 20.59 26.85
CA GLN A 232 37.56 21.21 25.81
C GLN A 232 37.35 20.22 24.65
N GLN A 233 36.09 19.81 24.44
CA GLN A 233 35.68 19.04 23.27
C GLN A 233 35.62 19.95 22.04
N VAL A 234 36.37 19.56 21.01
CA VAL A 234 36.19 20.03 19.64
C VAL A 234 34.83 19.56 19.15
N ASN A 235 34.01 20.50 18.67
CA ASN A 235 32.68 20.28 18.10
C ASN A 235 32.73 19.31 16.90
N GLY A 236 32.54 18.02 17.17
CA GLY A 236 32.18 17.01 16.18
C GLY A 236 30.70 16.65 16.34
N MET A 237 29.87 17.19 15.45
CA MET A 237 28.45 16.86 15.34
C MET A 237 28.31 15.41 14.85
N HIS A 238 28.29 14.42 15.75
CA HIS A 238 27.84 13.07 15.44
C HIS A 238 26.31 13.01 15.54
N PRO A 239 25.57 12.61 14.49
CA PRO A 239 24.14 12.38 14.60
C PRO A 239 23.83 11.15 15.46
N LEU A 240 22.75 11.28 16.21
CA LEU A 240 22.19 10.38 17.20
C LEU A 240 21.55 9.12 16.54
N VAL A 241 21.96 7.92 16.99
CA VAL A 241 21.18 6.64 17.05
C VAL A 241 20.76 5.93 15.73
N THR A 242 21.02 6.45 14.54
CA THR A 242 20.68 5.76 13.27
C THR A 242 21.73 4.79 12.72
N THR A 243 22.89 4.61 13.37
CA THR A 243 24.01 3.80 12.85
C THR A 243 23.83 2.29 13.03
N GLY A 244 22.91 1.84 13.89
CA GLY A 244 22.79 0.43 14.26
C GLY A 244 22.08 -0.45 13.22
N VAL A 245 21.08 0.08 12.50
CA VAL A 245 20.26 -0.73 11.57
C VAL A 245 20.99 -1.01 10.25
N ASN A 246 21.89 -0.11 9.85
CA ASN A 246 22.65 -0.18 8.60
C ASN A 246 23.57 -1.40 8.52
N ARG A 247 23.86 -2.09 9.63
CA ARG A 247 24.61 -3.36 9.59
C ARG A 247 23.76 -4.55 9.13
N PHE A 248 22.44 -4.43 9.20
CA PHE A 248 21.49 -5.44 8.73
C PHE A 248 20.88 -5.08 7.37
N LEU A 249 20.73 -3.77 7.11
CA LEU A 249 20.15 -3.21 5.90
C LEU A 249 21.20 -2.37 5.19
N LEU A 250 21.73 -2.87 4.07
CA LEU A 250 22.78 -2.20 3.30
C LEU A 250 22.33 -1.86 1.90
N PRO A 251 22.89 -0.81 1.28
CA PRO A 251 22.74 -0.60 -0.16
C PRO A 251 23.18 -1.85 -0.92
N VAL A 252 22.43 -2.24 -1.95
CA VAL A 252 22.76 -3.41 -2.80
C VAL A 252 24.19 -3.32 -3.32
N SER A 253 24.62 -2.12 -3.75
CA SER A 253 25.98 -1.84 -4.21
C SER A 253 27.09 -2.14 -3.20
N GLU A 254 26.78 -2.20 -1.90
CA GLU A 254 27.74 -2.48 -0.84
C GLU A 254 27.75 -3.94 -0.39
N CYS A 255 26.70 -4.72 -0.68
CA CYS A 255 26.56 -6.08 -0.14
C CYS A 255 26.20 -7.16 -1.17
N GLU A 256 26.22 -6.87 -2.47
CA GLU A 256 25.90 -7.82 -3.55
C GLU A 256 26.73 -9.12 -3.46
N CYS A 257 28.05 -9.00 -3.28
CA CYS A 257 28.93 -10.17 -3.14
C CYS A 257 28.60 -10.98 -1.87
N THR A 258 28.41 -10.30 -0.74
CA THR A 258 28.05 -10.94 0.54
C THR A 258 26.73 -11.70 0.43
N LEU A 259 25.71 -11.10 -0.18
CA LEU A 259 24.43 -11.77 -0.43
C LEU A 259 24.58 -12.99 -1.35
N SER A 260 25.40 -12.88 -2.40
CA SER A 260 25.65 -14.00 -3.30
C SER A 260 26.30 -15.18 -2.56
N THR A 261 27.32 -14.92 -1.73
CA THR A 261 27.94 -15.95 -0.89
C THR A 261 26.95 -16.57 0.10
N LEU A 262 26.14 -15.75 0.78
CA LEU A 262 25.10 -16.26 1.70
C LEU A 262 24.07 -17.14 0.99
N LEU A 263 23.69 -16.79 -0.25
CA LEU A 263 22.77 -17.59 -1.05
C LEU A 263 23.40 -18.91 -1.52
N ASP A 264 24.70 -18.91 -1.85
CA ASP A 264 25.44 -20.13 -2.20
C ASP A 264 25.52 -21.10 -1.01
N GLU A 265 25.77 -20.57 0.19
CA GLU A 265 25.87 -21.33 1.44
C GLU A 265 24.52 -21.73 2.05
N LEU A 266 23.41 -21.15 1.58
CA LEU A 266 22.08 -21.43 2.13
C LEU A 266 21.70 -22.90 1.90
N GLN A 267 21.25 -23.57 2.95
CA GLN A 267 20.86 -24.99 2.92
C GLN A 267 19.44 -25.16 3.47
N PRO A 268 18.77 -26.29 3.15
CA PRO A 268 17.52 -26.65 3.82
C PRO A 268 17.69 -26.71 5.34
N ASP A 269 16.61 -26.51 6.10
CA ASP A 269 16.63 -26.61 7.55
C ASP A 269 17.13 -28.00 7.97
N GLN A 270 18.18 -28.04 8.77
CA GLN A 270 18.89 -29.29 9.11
C GLN A 270 18.23 -30.04 10.28
N TRP A 271 17.16 -29.49 10.87
CA TRP A 271 16.44 -30.14 11.96
C TRP A 271 15.69 -31.36 11.43
N PRO A 272 15.90 -32.55 12.04
CA PRO A 272 15.22 -33.77 11.59
C PRO A 272 13.70 -33.64 11.67
N VAL A 273 13.03 -34.09 10.62
CA VAL A 273 11.58 -34.22 10.59
C VAL A 273 11.22 -35.67 10.88
N GLU A 274 10.54 -35.89 12.01
CA GLU A 274 10.09 -37.23 12.39
C GLU A 274 9.07 -37.78 11.37
N ALA A 275 9.07 -39.10 11.17
CA ALA A 275 8.10 -39.75 10.28
C ALA A 275 6.67 -39.46 10.76
N GLY A 276 5.79 -39.07 9.83
CA GLY A 276 4.42 -38.67 10.17
C GLY A 276 4.28 -37.22 10.64
N ASN A 277 5.37 -36.45 10.72
CA ASN A 277 5.34 -35.03 11.06
C ASN A 277 5.71 -34.12 9.88
N ARG A 278 5.21 -32.89 9.92
CA ARG A 278 5.63 -31.74 9.13
C ARG A 278 6.91 -31.15 9.72
N ALA A 279 7.67 -30.43 8.90
CA ALA A 279 8.78 -29.62 9.37
C ALA A 279 8.33 -28.58 10.40
N ILE A 280 9.21 -28.26 11.36
CA ILE A 280 8.97 -27.22 12.37
C ILE A 280 9.23 -25.87 11.73
N ARG A 281 8.17 -25.09 11.52
CA ARG A 281 8.22 -23.85 10.77
C ARG A 281 7.67 -22.70 11.60
N CYS A 282 8.55 -21.74 11.93
CA CYS A 282 8.21 -20.59 12.78
C CYS A 282 7.94 -19.29 11.99
N THR A 283 7.11 -19.37 10.94
CA THR A 283 6.81 -18.24 10.03
C THR A 283 6.38 -16.98 10.78
N GLY A 284 5.52 -17.11 11.79
CA GLY A 284 5.04 -15.96 12.55
C GLY A 284 6.18 -15.23 13.30
N VAL A 285 7.12 -15.97 13.89
CA VAL A 285 8.30 -15.36 14.54
C VAL A 285 9.20 -14.70 13.50
N ALA A 286 9.43 -15.33 12.34
CA ALA A 286 10.26 -14.76 11.28
C ALA A 286 9.72 -13.41 10.79
N LEU A 287 8.42 -13.33 10.52
CA LEU A 287 7.74 -12.10 10.12
C LEU A 287 7.76 -11.03 11.21
N ASN A 288 7.62 -11.44 12.48
CA ASN A 288 7.67 -10.52 13.61
C ASN A 288 9.08 -9.96 13.85
N VAL A 289 10.13 -10.77 13.70
CA VAL A 289 11.53 -10.33 13.71
C VAL A 289 11.79 -9.33 12.59
N ALA A 290 11.33 -9.64 11.36
CA ALA A 290 11.44 -8.76 10.21
C ALA A 290 10.74 -7.41 10.45
N ALA A 291 9.49 -7.42 10.93
CA ALA A 291 8.74 -6.21 11.27
C ALA A 291 9.36 -5.44 12.44
N GLY A 292 10.01 -6.13 13.38
CA GLY A 292 10.74 -5.51 14.49
C GLY A 292 11.98 -4.77 14.02
N LEU A 293 12.78 -5.41 13.16
CA LEU A 293 13.97 -4.82 12.54
C LEU A 293 13.62 -3.57 11.72
N LEU A 294 12.64 -3.67 10.81
CA LEU A 294 12.22 -2.55 9.99
C LEU A 294 11.64 -1.41 10.85
N GLY A 295 11.05 -1.73 12.00
CA GLY A 295 10.60 -0.74 12.98
C GLY A 295 11.70 0.13 13.59
N ALA A 296 12.98 -0.14 13.31
CA ALA A 296 14.15 0.70 13.64
C ALA A 296 14.58 1.66 12.51
N CYS A 297 14.00 1.53 11.31
CA CYS A 297 14.27 2.44 10.20
C CYS A 297 13.84 3.88 10.52
N VAL A 298 14.38 4.83 9.76
CA VAL A 298 13.96 6.23 9.85
C VAL A 298 12.45 6.32 9.58
N PRO A 299 11.66 7.00 10.45
CA PRO A 299 10.23 7.14 10.23
C PRO A 299 9.94 7.73 8.84
N GLY A 300 9.08 7.05 8.09
CA GLY A 300 8.73 7.44 6.74
C GLY A 300 9.47 6.69 5.64
N THR A 301 10.48 5.87 5.97
CA THR A 301 11.10 4.92 5.04
C THR A 301 10.10 3.87 4.59
N GLY A 302 9.81 3.82 3.29
CA GLY A 302 9.07 2.72 2.67
C GLY A 302 9.87 1.41 2.68
N ALA A 303 9.28 0.36 3.24
CA ALA A 303 9.92 -0.96 3.32
C ALA A 303 8.95 -2.08 2.95
N ARG A 304 9.47 -3.15 2.33
CA ARG A 304 8.71 -4.39 2.05
C ARG A 304 9.40 -5.58 2.69
N ILE A 305 8.62 -6.36 3.41
CA ILE A 305 8.95 -7.73 3.79
C ILE A 305 8.50 -8.62 2.65
N ILE A 306 9.43 -9.34 2.01
CA ILE A 306 9.12 -10.26 0.93
C ILE A 306 9.33 -11.68 1.46
N ALA A 307 8.23 -12.33 1.81
CA ALA A 307 8.23 -13.67 2.39
C ALA A 307 8.11 -14.74 1.32
N LEU A 308 9.11 -15.62 1.22
CA LEU A 308 9.11 -16.81 0.36
C LEU A 308 8.78 -18.02 1.24
N LEU A 309 7.58 -18.58 1.09
CA LEU A 309 7.03 -19.60 1.99
C LEU A 309 6.77 -20.93 1.28
N GLY A 310 7.36 -22.03 1.78
CA GLY A 310 7.14 -23.38 1.25
C GLY A 310 6.06 -24.23 1.93
N GLY A 311 5.10 -23.64 2.66
CA GLY A 311 4.24 -24.39 3.58
C GLY A 311 3.74 -23.60 4.82
N PRO A 312 2.83 -24.19 5.61
CA PRO A 312 2.16 -23.52 6.73
C PRO A 312 3.05 -23.38 7.98
N CYS A 313 2.79 -22.34 8.79
CA CYS A 313 3.41 -22.19 10.11
C CYS A 313 2.97 -23.33 11.06
N THR A 314 3.92 -24.04 11.67
CA THR A 314 3.67 -25.20 12.55
C THR A 314 4.24 -25.02 13.96
N GLU A 315 4.95 -23.91 14.23
CA GLU A 315 5.55 -23.63 15.52
C GLU A 315 5.49 -22.14 15.87
N GLY A 316 5.28 -21.84 17.16
CA GLY A 316 5.27 -20.47 17.68
C GLY A 316 3.97 -19.69 17.43
N PRO A 317 4.01 -18.35 17.58
CA PRO A 317 2.88 -17.49 17.25
C PRO A 317 2.48 -17.61 15.77
N GLY A 318 1.18 -17.55 15.48
CA GLY A 318 0.68 -17.66 14.11
C GLY A 318 0.68 -19.09 13.53
N VAL A 319 0.75 -20.13 14.37
CA VAL A 319 0.56 -21.54 13.97
C VAL A 319 -0.76 -21.72 13.23
N ILE A 320 -0.70 -22.41 12.09
CA ILE A 320 -1.82 -22.70 11.19
C ILE A 320 -2.33 -24.12 11.39
N VAL A 321 -1.41 -25.06 11.56
CA VAL A 321 -1.67 -26.50 11.72
C VAL A 321 -0.60 -27.09 12.63
N SER A 322 -0.91 -28.20 13.31
CA SER A 322 0.08 -28.94 14.08
C SER A 322 1.11 -29.62 13.18
N LYS A 323 2.12 -30.22 13.81
CA LYS A 323 3.16 -30.98 13.11
C LYS A 323 2.62 -32.32 12.62
N ASP A 324 1.63 -32.91 13.27
CA ASP A 324 1.14 -34.25 12.94
C ASP A 324 0.43 -34.26 11.58
N LEU A 325 0.95 -35.04 10.62
CA LEU A 325 0.39 -35.16 9.27
C LEU A 325 -1.00 -35.81 9.26
N SER A 326 -1.37 -36.54 10.32
CA SER A 326 -2.72 -37.07 10.46
C SER A 326 -3.76 -35.98 10.70
N GLU A 327 -3.34 -34.81 11.19
CA GLU A 327 -4.18 -33.62 11.30
C GLU A 327 -4.10 -32.82 9.98
N PRO A 328 -5.18 -32.75 9.18
CA PRO A 328 -5.17 -32.02 7.93
C PRO A 328 -5.16 -30.51 8.18
N VAL A 329 -4.67 -29.74 7.20
CA VAL A 329 -4.86 -28.30 7.21
C VAL A 329 -6.36 -28.01 7.06
N ARG A 330 -6.89 -27.12 7.91
CA ARG A 330 -8.30 -26.71 7.93
C ARG A 330 -8.86 -26.43 6.53
N SER A 331 -10.09 -26.88 6.30
CA SER A 331 -10.91 -26.60 5.12
C SER A 331 -11.99 -25.55 5.43
N HIS A 332 -12.70 -25.08 4.39
CA HIS A 332 -13.88 -24.24 4.56
C HIS A 332 -14.94 -24.90 5.46
N LYS A 333 -15.20 -26.20 5.27
CA LYS A 333 -16.16 -26.93 6.11
C LYS A 333 -15.77 -26.92 7.59
N ASP A 334 -14.48 -26.91 7.90
CA ASP A 334 -14.01 -26.86 9.29
C ASP A 334 -14.20 -25.46 9.87
N LEU A 335 -13.98 -24.40 9.09
CA LEU A 335 -14.27 -23.02 9.51
C LEU A 335 -15.76 -22.79 9.75
N ASP A 336 -16.63 -23.30 8.87
CA ASP A 336 -18.09 -23.20 9.02
C ASP A 336 -18.61 -23.88 10.29
N LYS A 337 -17.94 -24.95 10.71
CA LYS A 337 -18.31 -25.73 11.90
C LYS A 337 -17.54 -25.33 13.15
N ASP A 338 -16.72 -24.28 13.08
CA ASP A 338 -15.81 -23.85 14.14
C ASP A 338 -14.90 -25.00 14.64
N ALA A 339 -14.50 -25.89 13.72
CA ALA A 339 -13.66 -27.06 13.95
C ALA A 339 -12.17 -26.80 13.61
N ALA A 340 -11.76 -25.53 13.49
CA ALA A 340 -10.39 -25.13 13.17
C ALA A 340 -9.68 -24.50 14.39
N PRO A 341 -9.03 -25.30 15.25
CA PRO A 341 -8.57 -24.86 16.59
C PRO A 341 -7.51 -23.76 16.57
N HIS A 342 -6.73 -23.65 15.49
CA HIS A 342 -5.65 -22.68 15.35
C HIS A 342 -6.09 -21.34 14.74
N PHE A 343 -7.18 -21.34 13.97
CA PHE A 343 -7.53 -20.25 13.05
C PHE A 343 -7.65 -18.89 13.76
N GLN A 344 -8.50 -18.80 14.79
CA GLN A 344 -8.78 -17.53 15.47
C GLN A 344 -7.54 -16.95 16.19
N LYS A 345 -6.69 -17.81 16.75
CA LYS A 345 -5.45 -17.39 17.40
C LYS A 345 -4.44 -16.87 16.38
N ALA A 346 -4.33 -17.52 15.23
CA ALA A 346 -3.46 -17.10 14.14
C ALA A 346 -3.93 -15.79 13.50
N VAL A 347 -5.23 -15.66 13.17
CA VAL A 347 -5.81 -14.40 12.67
C VAL A 347 -5.52 -13.24 13.62
N LYS A 348 -5.69 -13.44 14.94
CA LYS A 348 -5.40 -12.41 15.93
C LYS A 348 -3.92 -12.00 15.95
N PHE A 349 -3.02 -12.97 15.82
CA PHE A 349 -1.59 -12.69 15.74
C PHE A 349 -1.25 -11.85 14.50
N TYR A 350 -1.72 -12.27 13.32
CA TYR A 350 -1.45 -11.54 12.08
C TYR A 350 -2.19 -10.19 12.00
N ASP A 351 -3.34 -10.03 12.65
CA ASP A 351 -3.96 -8.70 12.83
C ASP A 351 -3.09 -7.77 13.69
N GLY A 352 -2.41 -8.30 14.71
CA GLY A 352 -1.41 -7.58 15.49
C GLY A 352 -0.22 -7.13 14.62
N LEU A 353 0.33 -8.06 13.83
CA LEU A 353 1.40 -7.77 12.87
C LEU A 353 0.95 -6.72 11.84
N ALA A 354 -0.27 -6.81 11.32
CA ALA A 354 -0.85 -5.85 10.39
C ALA A 354 -0.83 -4.44 10.96
N LYS A 355 -1.31 -4.25 12.20
CA LYS A 355 -1.33 -2.94 12.88
C LYS A 355 0.08 -2.38 13.05
N GLN A 356 1.04 -3.24 13.42
CA GLN A 356 2.44 -2.84 13.53
C GLN A 356 2.97 -2.33 12.18
N LEU A 357 2.83 -3.12 11.11
CA LEU A 357 3.32 -2.75 9.78
C LEU A 357 2.64 -1.48 9.25
N VAL A 358 1.31 -1.35 9.41
CA VAL A 358 0.56 -0.16 9.00
C VAL A 358 1.05 1.10 9.72
N SER A 359 1.28 1.01 11.03
CA SER A 359 1.78 2.14 11.82
C SER A 359 3.18 2.59 11.38
N GLN A 360 3.99 1.66 10.88
CA GLN A 360 5.33 1.91 10.40
C GLN A 360 5.38 2.34 8.92
N GLY A 361 4.32 2.07 8.15
CA GLY A 361 4.28 2.31 6.71
C GLY A 361 4.97 1.21 5.89
N HIS A 362 5.07 -0.01 6.43
CA HIS A 362 5.75 -1.15 5.80
C HIS A 362 4.76 -2.15 5.19
N VAL A 363 5.24 -2.92 4.21
CA VAL A 363 4.44 -3.86 3.41
C VAL A 363 4.83 -5.31 3.72
N LEU A 364 3.88 -6.23 3.68
CA LEU A 364 4.12 -7.67 3.69
C LEU A 364 3.67 -8.31 2.39
N ASP A 365 4.63 -8.74 1.56
CA ASP A 365 4.40 -9.57 0.39
C ASP A 365 4.59 -11.06 0.74
N VAL A 366 3.74 -11.93 0.19
CA VAL A 366 3.81 -13.38 0.38
C VAL A 366 3.85 -14.09 -0.96
N PHE A 367 4.98 -14.71 -1.25
CA PHE A 367 5.15 -15.64 -2.35
C PHE A 367 5.21 -17.04 -1.78
N ALA A 368 4.16 -17.82 -2.00
CA ALA A 368 4.03 -19.14 -1.45
C ALA A 368 4.03 -20.19 -2.55
N SER A 369 4.91 -21.17 -2.39
CA SER A 369 5.05 -22.31 -3.29
C SER A 369 4.97 -23.60 -2.49
N ALA A 370 3.81 -24.24 -2.51
CA ALA A 370 3.57 -25.46 -1.75
C ALA A 370 2.44 -26.28 -2.40
N LEU A 371 2.49 -27.59 -2.23
CA LEU A 371 1.42 -28.51 -2.67
C LEU A 371 0.18 -28.47 -1.76
N ASP A 372 0.35 -27.99 -0.53
CA ASP A 372 -0.73 -27.83 0.46
C ASP A 372 -0.82 -26.36 0.90
N GLN A 373 -1.86 -26.01 1.64
CA GLN A 373 -2.14 -24.64 2.06
C GLN A 373 -1.07 -24.07 3.01
N VAL A 374 -0.71 -22.81 2.81
CA VAL A 374 0.33 -22.12 3.62
C VAL A 374 -0.21 -21.24 4.76
N GLY A 375 -1.52 -21.13 4.91
CA GLY A 375 -2.14 -20.25 5.92
C GLY A 375 -2.39 -18.80 5.50
N LEU A 376 -2.62 -18.56 4.20
CA LEU A 376 -2.95 -17.21 3.70
C LEU A 376 -4.23 -16.64 4.32
N ALA A 377 -5.22 -17.48 4.63
CA ALA A 377 -6.46 -17.02 5.22
C ALA A 377 -6.24 -16.30 6.55
N GLU A 378 -5.28 -16.80 7.34
CA GLU A 378 -4.88 -16.22 8.62
C GLU A 378 -4.00 -14.99 8.44
N MET A 379 -3.13 -14.98 7.43
CA MET A 379 -2.21 -13.86 7.13
C MET A 379 -2.86 -12.69 6.38
N LYS A 380 -4.06 -12.90 5.81
CA LYS A 380 -4.77 -11.98 4.94
C LYS A 380 -4.74 -10.52 5.42
N LEU A 381 -5.10 -10.28 6.69
CA LEU A 381 -5.19 -8.91 7.22
C LEU A 381 -3.83 -8.19 7.21
N ALA A 382 -2.72 -8.90 7.42
CA ALA A 382 -1.39 -8.30 7.37
C ALA A 382 -0.98 -7.90 5.95
N ILE A 383 -1.39 -8.70 4.97
CA ILE A 383 -1.07 -8.48 3.56
C ILE A 383 -1.95 -7.37 2.98
N GLU A 384 -3.28 -7.51 3.07
CA GLU A 384 -4.22 -6.57 2.43
C GLU A 384 -4.16 -5.16 3.02
N ARG A 385 -4.09 -5.04 4.35
CA ARG A 385 -4.05 -3.72 5.01
C ARG A 385 -2.78 -2.94 4.72
N THR A 386 -1.70 -3.66 4.39
CA THR A 386 -0.43 -3.05 4.02
C THR A 386 -0.26 -2.88 2.50
N GLY A 387 -1.18 -3.41 1.69
CA GLY A 387 -1.09 -3.35 0.23
C GLY A 387 -0.02 -4.27 -0.34
N GLY A 388 0.21 -5.41 0.31
CA GLY A 388 1.14 -6.43 -0.12
C GLY A 388 0.63 -7.30 -1.26
N LEU A 389 1.57 -7.97 -1.91
CA LEU A 389 1.36 -8.90 -3.01
C LEU A 389 1.19 -10.31 -2.48
N VAL A 390 0.38 -11.11 -3.18
CA VAL A 390 0.29 -12.56 -2.97
C VAL A 390 0.52 -13.27 -4.28
N VAL A 391 1.40 -14.28 -4.26
CA VAL A 391 1.56 -15.21 -5.37
C VAL A 391 1.51 -16.61 -4.80
N LEU A 392 0.56 -17.40 -5.32
CA LEU A 392 0.44 -18.82 -5.02
C LEU A 392 0.91 -19.63 -6.20
N SER A 393 1.71 -20.65 -5.93
CA SER A 393 2.13 -21.66 -6.90
C SER A 393 2.38 -22.98 -6.18
N GLU A 394 2.59 -24.05 -6.94
CA GLU A 394 2.93 -25.35 -6.37
C GLU A 394 4.45 -25.50 -6.14
N SER A 395 5.25 -24.76 -6.91
CA SER A 395 6.71 -24.82 -6.89
C SER A 395 7.30 -23.45 -7.25
N PHE A 396 8.41 -23.08 -6.61
CA PHE A 396 9.24 -21.93 -6.96
C PHE A 396 9.91 -22.12 -8.34
N GLY A 397 9.86 -23.32 -8.90
CA GLY A 397 10.26 -23.63 -10.26
C GLY A 397 9.30 -23.11 -11.34
N HIS A 398 8.04 -22.84 -10.99
CA HIS A 398 7.00 -22.46 -11.96
C HIS A 398 7.17 -21.02 -12.48
N SER A 399 6.76 -20.79 -13.73
CA SER A 399 6.77 -19.44 -14.34
C SER A 399 5.90 -18.46 -13.58
N VAL A 400 4.76 -18.91 -13.05
CA VAL A 400 3.88 -18.10 -12.19
C VAL A 400 4.65 -17.42 -11.06
N PHE A 401 5.51 -18.16 -10.34
CA PHE A 401 6.37 -17.57 -9.33
C PHE A 401 7.49 -16.72 -9.96
N LYS A 402 8.26 -17.30 -10.88
CA LYS A 402 9.47 -16.66 -11.43
C LYS A 402 9.18 -15.31 -12.09
N ASP A 403 8.15 -15.26 -12.92
CA ASP A 403 7.77 -14.06 -13.68
C ASP A 403 7.13 -13.02 -12.76
N SER A 404 6.25 -13.44 -11.84
CA SER A 404 5.63 -12.52 -10.88
C SER A 404 6.64 -11.92 -9.91
N PHE A 405 7.62 -12.72 -9.46
CA PHE A 405 8.69 -12.26 -8.58
C PHE A 405 9.61 -11.27 -9.30
N LYS A 406 9.93 -11.54 -10.57
CA LYS A 406 10.72 -10.63 -11.43
C LYS A 406 10.05 -9.27 -11.62
N ARG A 407 8.73 -9.23 -11.83
CA ARG A 407 7.94 -8.00 -12.06
C ARG A 407 8.04 -6.96 -10.95
N ILE A 408 8.36 -7.37 -9.73
CA ILE A 408 8.58 -6.47 -8.58
C ILE A 408 9.79 -5.56 -8.83
N PHE A 409 10.84 -6.09 -9.44
CA PHE A 409 12.16 -5.48 -9.50
C PHE A 409 12.52 -4.96 -10.90
N GLU A 410 11.87 -5.45 -11.94
CA GLU A 410 12.15 -4.98 -13.29
C GLU A 410 11.66 -3.54 -13.53
N GLY A 411 12.40 -2.80 -14.35
CA GLY A 411 12.00 -1.50 -14.86
C GLY A 411 11.23 -1.60 -16.19
N GLY A 412 10.77 -0.45 -16.69
CA GLY A 412 10.08 -0.37 -17.97
C GLY A 412 8.57 -0.67 -17.88
N GLU A 413 7.99 -1.06 -19.01
CA GLU A 413 6.54 -1.23 -19.21
C GLU A 413 5.94 -2.33 -18.31
N HIS A 414 6.69 -3.42 -18.07
CA HIS A 414 6.24 -4.54 -17.24
C HIS A 414 6.48 -4.35 -15.74
N SER A 415 7.09 -3.22 -15.35
CA SER A 415 7.30 -2.88 -13.94
C SER A 415 5.97 -2.64 -13.25
N LEU A 416 5.81 -3.18 -12.04
CA LEU A 416 4.67 -2.83 -11.19
C LEU A 416 4.65 -1.32 -10.85
N GLY A 417 5.82 -0.65 -10.86
CA GLY A 417 5.92 0.75 -10.47
C GLY A 417 5.58 0.96 -9.00
N LEU A 418 6.24 0.18 -8.13
CA LEU A 418 5.99 0.17 -6.69
C LEU A 418 6.22 1.54 -6.07
N SER A 419 5.28 1.93 -5.23
CA SER A 419 5.28 3.15 -4.42
C SER A 419 5.02 2.78 -2.97
N PHE A 420 5.45 3.65 -2.06
CA PHE A 420 5.52 3.31 -0.65
C PHE A 420 4.90 4.38 0.24
N ASN A 421 4.54 3.98 1.45
CA ASN A 421 4.21 4.84 2.57
C ASN A 421 3.12 5.90 2.23
N GLY A 422 2.16 5.51 1.41
CA GLY A 422 1.11 6.36 0.87
C GLY A 422 0.05 6.78 1.89
N THR A 423 -0.59 7.90 1.63
CA THR A 423 -1.82 8.37 2.28
C THR A 423 -2.78 8.84 1.20
N PHE A 424 -3.99 8.30 1.21
CA PHE A 424 -5.08 8.65 0.31
C PHE A 424 -6.12 9.46 1.06
N GLU A 425 -6.46 10.64 0.57
CA GLU A 425 -7.47 11.54 1.13
C GLU A 425 -8.55 11.89 0.12
N ILE A 426 -9.78 12.05 0.59
CA ILE A 426 -10.91 12.47 -0.24
C ILE A 426 -11.51 13.75 0.30
N ASN A 427 -11.65 14.74 -0.59
CA ASN A 427 -12.42 15.95 -0.37
C ASN A 427 -13.56 15.98 -1.38
N CYS A 428 -14.76 16.40 -0.99
CA CYS A 428 -15.89 16.52 -1.91
C CYS A 428 -16.76 17.74 -1.59
N SER A 429 -17.68 18.06 -2.50
CA SER A 429 -18.74 19.05 -2.27
C SER A 429 -19.51 18.75 -0.98
N LYS A 430 -19.98 19.80 -0.29
CA LYS A 430 -20.64 19.69 1.03
C LYS A 430 -21.88 18.79 1.06
N ASP A 431 -22.53 18.62 -0.10
CA ASP A 431 -23.73 17.79 -0.25
C ASP A 431 -23.41 16.29 -0.43
N ILE A 432 -22.13 15.91 -0.32
CA ILE A 432 -21.65 14.53 -0.45
C ILE A 432 -20.95 14.11 0.84
N LYS A 433 -21.17 12.86 1.25
CA LYS A 433 -20.45 12.20 2.34
C LYS A 433 -19.76 10.95 1.82
N VAL A 434 -18.66 10.57 2.46
CA VAL A 434 -17.90 9.36 2.16
C VAL A 434 -18.29 8.26 3.16
N GLN A 435 -18.82 7.15 2.65
CA GLN A 435 -19.20 5.98 3.44
C GLN A 435 -17.98 5.13 3.79
N GLY A 436 -17.02 5.04 2.87
CA GLY A 436 -15.74 4.37 3.07
C GLY A 436 -15.15 3.80 1.79
N VAL A 437 -14.09 3.01 1.96
CA VAL A 437 -13.30 2.45 0.86
C VAL A 437 -13.18 0.93 1.00
N ILE A 438 -13.27 0.23 -0.14
CA ILE A 438 -12.87 -1.17 -0.30
C ILE A 438 -11.60 -1.20 -1.15
N GLY A 439 -10.50 -1.75 -0.63
CA GLY A 439 -9.20 -1.79 -1.29
C GLY A 439 -8.01 -1.92 -0.32
N PRO A 440 -6.76 -1.97 -0.83
CA PRO A 440 -5.51 -2.16 -0.06
C PRO A 440 -5.19 -0.93 0.81
N CYS A 441 -5.96 -0.69 1.85
CA CYS A 441 -5.78 0.48 2.68
C CYS A 441 -6.28 0.25 4.10
N THR A 442 -5.83 1.10 5.02
CA THR A 442 -6.29 1.11 6.41
C THR A 442 -6.77 2.50 6.78
N SER A 443 -7.92 2.60 7.46
CA SER A 443 -8.45 3.87 7.95
C SER A 443 -7.42 4.60 8.83
N LEU A 444 -7.25 5.91 8.60
CA LEU A 444 -6.51 6.81 9.50
C LEU A 444 -7.42 7.48 10.54
N GLU A 445 -8.70 7.08 10.60
CA GLU A 445 -9.68 7.57 11.58
C GLU A 445 -9.82 9.10 11.59
N LYS A 446 -9.61 9.74 10.44
CA LYS A 446 -9.76 11.19 10.24
C LYS A 446 -11.24 11.53 10.15
N LYS A 447 -11.86 11.68 11.32
CA LYS A 447 -13.26 12.09 11.46
C LYS A 447 -13.47 13.52 10.97
N GLY A 448 -14.64 13.79 10.40
CA GLY A 448 -14.99 15.12 9.95
C GLY A 448 -16.38 15.18 9.34
N ALA A 449 -16.78 16.39 8.94
CA ALA A 449 -18.10 16.64 8.38
C ALA A 449 -18.36 15.92 7.05
N LEU A 450 -17.35 15.34 6.39
CA LEU A 450 -17.53 14.58 5.15
C LEU A 450 -17.68 13.07 5.40
N CYS A 451 -17.53 12.57 6.63
CA CYS A 451 -17.81 11.16 6.95
C CYS A 451 -19.32 10.90 6.95
N ALA A 452 -19.77 9.83 6.32
CA ALA A 452 -21.16 9.38 6.39
C ALA A 452 -21.41 8.55 7.66
N ASP A 453 -22.67 8.49 8.09
CA ASP A 453 -23.09 7.63 9.20
C ASP A 453 -23.14 6.15 8.79
N THR A 454 -23.51 5.88 7.53
CA THR A 454 -23.48 4.53 6.96
C THR A 454 -22.05 4.19 6.52
N ILE A 455 -21.49 3.11 7.07
CA ILE A 455 -20.11 2.69 6.83
C ILE A 455 -20.07 1.54 5.83
N VAL A 456 -19.17 1.64 4.85
CA VAL A 456 -18.82 0.56 3.91
C VAL A 456 -17.31 0.36 3.90
N GLY A 457 -16.84 -0.87 4.11
CA GLY A 457 -15.41 -1.19 4.15
C GLY A 457 -14.65 -0.40 5.23
N GLN A 458 -13.50 0.17 4.86
CA GLN A 458 -12.73 1.09 5.69
C GLN A 458 -13.43 2.46 5.70
N GLY A 459 -14.40 2.67 6.59
CA GLY A 459 -15.16 3.93 6.69
C GLY A 459 -14.84 4.76 7.93
N ASN A 460 -15.77 5.67 8.26
CA ASN A 460 -15.65 6.64 9.36
C ASN A 460 -14.37 7.50 9.31
N THR A 461 -13.89 7.77 8.08
CA THR A 461 -12.69 8.55 7.81
C THR A 461 -12.81 9.18 6.42
N THR A 462 -11.96 10.17 6.18
CA THR A 462 -11.71 10.75 4.85
C THR A 462 -10.26 10.57 4.41
N ALA A 463 -9.48 9.82 5.20
CA ALA A 463 -8.08 9.54 4.94
C ALA A 463 -7.73 8.09 5.29
N TRP A 464 -6.89 7.48 4.45
CA TRP A 464 -6.45 6.10 4.56
C TRP A 464 -4.95 5.99 4.36
N LYS A 465 -4.33 5.07 5.10
CA LYS A 465 -2.95 4.64 4.92
C LYS A 465 -2.87 3.61 3.79
N MET A 466 -1.89 3.76 2.91
CA MET A 466 -1.56 2.81 1.85
C MET A 466 -0.07 2.49 1.91
N CYS A 467 0.33 1.48 2.67
CA CYS A 467 1.77 1.23 2.91
C CYS A 467 2.51 0.84 1.61
N GLY A 468 1.87 0.02 0.79
CA GLY A 468 2.30 -0.32 -0.57
C GLY A 468 1.19 -0.01 -1.57
N LEU A 469 1.58 0.56 -2.70
CA LEU A 469 0.72 0.77 -3.85
C LEU A 469 1.55 0.68 -5.12
N ASP A 470 0.89 0.43 -6.24
CA ASP A 470 1.48 0.26 -7.56
C ASP A 470 0.57 0.88 -8.62
N ARG A 471 1.00 0.88 -9.88
CA ARG A 471 0.25 1.50 -11.00
C ARG A 471 -1.13 0.87 -11.24
N ASN A 472 -1.32 -0.37 -10.78
CA ASN A 472 -2.55 -1.15 -10.97
C ASN A 472 -3.45 -1.13 -9.72
N THR A 473 -3.00 -0.47 -8.64
CA THR A 473 -3.75 -0.40 -7.40
C THR A 473 -5.05 0.35 -7.62
N SER A 474 -6.17 -0.33 -7.36
CA SER A 474 -7.52 0.20 -7.54
C SER A 474 -8.29 0.19 -6.21
N LEU A 475 -8.96 1.30 -5.90
CA LEU A 475 -9.84 1.46 -4.75
C LEU A 475 -11.28 1.62 -5.22
N THR A 476 -12.24 1.10 -4.45
CA THR A 476 -13.66 1.43 -4.60
C THR A 476 -14.10 2.32 -3.45
N VAL A 477 -14.56 3.52 -3.78
CA VAL A 477 -15.07 4.50 -2.82
C VAL A 477 -16.59 4.55 -2.89
N PHE A 478 -17.25 4.53 -1.73
CA PHE A 478 -18.70 4.64 -1.61
C PHE A 478 -19.11 5.99 -1.03
N PHE A 479 -20.20 6.56 -1.54
CA PHE A 479 -20.68 7.89 -1.19
C PHE A 479 -22.16 7.88 -0.77
N ASP A 480 -22.55 8.88 0.02
CA ASP A 480 -23.95 9.21 0.33
C ASP A 480 -24.25 10.67 -0.05
N VAL A 481 -25.49 10.94 -0.45
CA VAL A 481 -25.98 12.29 -0.73
C VAL A 481 -26.61 12.86 0.52
N SER A 482 -26.11 14.02 0.95
CA SER A 482 -26.54 14.73 2.16
C SER A 482 -26.78 16.20 1.83
N PRO A 483 -27.94 16.54 1.26
CA PRO A 483 -28.21 17.91 0.80
C PRO A 483 -28.10 18.90 1.96
N SER A 484 -27.32 19.96 1.76
CA SER A 484 -27.22 21.07 2.70
C SER A 484 -28.48 21.94 2.63
N GLU A 485 -28.88 22.57 3.76
CA GLU A 485 -30.05 23.46 3.83
C GLU A 485 -30.02 24.62 2.82
N ARG A 486 -28.83 24.99 2.31
CA ARG A 486 -28.65 26.05 1.30
C ARG A 486 -28.92 25.59 -0.13
N SER A 487 -28.89 24.28 -0.42
CA SER A 487 -29.11 23.74 -1.77
C SER A 487 -30.57 23.87 -2.24
N GLY A 488 -31.50 24.13 -1.32
CA GLY A 488 -32.93 24.36 -1.62
C GLY A 488 -33.31 25.80 -2.00
N GLN A 489 -32.39 26.78 -2.01
CA GLN A 489 -32.72 28.17 -2.36
C GLN A 489 -32.69 28.41 -3.88
N PRO A 490 -33.76 28.98 -4.49
CA PRO A 490 -33.78 29.34 -5.91
C PRO A 490 -32.64 30.34 -6.23
N GLY A 491 -31.82 30.02 -7.24
CA GLY A 491 -30.76 30.91 -7.74
C GLY A 491 -29.33 30.68 -7.21
N HIS A 492 -29.13 29.72 -6.28
CA HIS A 492 -27.80 29.37 -5.74
C HIS A 492 -27.41 27.90 -5.96
N GLN A 493 -28.08 27.21 -6.88
CA GLN A 493 -27.85 25.78 -7.10
C GLN A 493 -26.64 25.58 -8.03
N ASN A 494 -25.55 25.04 -7.50
CA ASN A 494 -24.45 24.59 -8.33
C ASN A 494 -24.93 23.40 -9.17
N PRO A 495 -24.89 23.46 -10.52
CA PRO A 495 -25.28 22.33 -11.35
C PRO A 495 -24.33 21.14 -11.17
N ASP A 496 -23.09 21.41 -10.80
CA ASP A 496 -22.03 20.43 -10.68
C ASP A 496 -21.73 20.02 -9.23
N LEU A 497 -21.20 18.82 -9.10
CA LEU A 497 -20.55 18.30 -7.90
C LEU A 497 -19.08 18.05 -8.18
N TYR A 498 -18.25 18.19 -7.15
CA TYR A 498 -16.81 18.00 -7.25
C TYR A 498 -16.33 17.00 -6.23
N ILE A 499 -15.45 16.10 -6.65
CA ILE A 499 -14.74 15.15 -5.80
C ILE A 499 -13.27 15.27 -6.14
N GLN A 500 -12.44 15.42 -5.12
CA GLN A 500 -10.99 15.49 -5.23
C GLN A 500 -10.37 14.36 -4.41
N PHE A 501 -9.58 13.54 -5.11
CA PHE A 501 -8.76 12.49 -4.56
C PHE A 501 -7.33 12.99 -4.47
N VAL A 502 -6.69 12.82 -3.30
CA VAL A 502 -5.32 13.27 -3.04
C VAL A 502 -4.50 12.12 -2.48
N THR A 503 -3.45 11.72 -3.19
CA THR A 503 -2.57 10.62 -2.81
C THR A 503 -1.17 11.17 -2.57
N SER A 504 -0.71 11.24 -1.33
CA SER A 504 0.71 11.49 -1.02
C SER A 504 1.45 10.18 -0.87
N TYR A 505 2.59 9.99 -1.51
CA TYR A 505 3.34 8.73 -1.46
C TYR A 505 4.83 8.95 -1.68
N GLN A 506 5.64 7.95 -1.31
CA GLN A 506 7.06 7.89 -1.64
C GLN A 506 7.22 7.16 -2.98
N HIS A 507 7.74 7.87 -3.97
CA HIS A 507 8.11 7.32 -5.28
C HIS A 507 9.30 6.35 -5.11
N PRO A 508 9.47 5.33 -5.97
CA PRO A 508 10.57 4.37 -5.86
C PRO A 508 11.97 4.99 -5.90
N GLU A 509 12.11 6.19 -6.45
CA GLU A 509 13.34 7.01 -6.38
C GLU A 509 13.54 7.74 -5.02
N GLY A 510 12.72 7.44 -4.03
CA GLY A 510 12.74 8.02 -2.68
C GLY A 510 12.07 9.39 -2.55
N GLN A 511 11.69 10.04 -3.65
CA GLN A 511 11.03 11.35 -3.64
C GLN A 511 9.62 11.27 -3.07
N MET A 512 9.22 12.23 -2.24
CA MET A 512 7.84 12.37 -1.83
C MET A 512 7.03 13.09 -2.92
N ARG A 513 5.93 12.48 -3.34
CA ARG A 513 5.02 13.03 -4.36
C ARG A 513 3.62 13.17 -3.80
N ILE A 514 2.87 14.12 -4.35
CA ILE A 514 1.44 14.27 -4.11
C ILE A 514 0.74 14.23 -5.45
N ARG A 515 -0.14 13.27 -5.66
CA ARG A 515 -1.01 13.21 -6.82
C ARG A 515 -2.40 13.68 -6.46
N ALA A 516 -2.97 14.55 -7.29
CA ALA A 516 -4.28 15.13 -7.09
C ALA A 516 -5.14 14.91 -8.33
N THR A 517 -6.28 14.26 -8.17
CA THR A 517 -7.28 14.04 -9.23
C THR A 517 -8.57 14.70 -8.80
N THR A 518 -9.01 15.73 -9.53
CA THR A 518 -10.29 16.41 -9.28
C THR A 518 -11.23 16.13 -10.42
N VAL A 519 -12.41 15.59 -10.11
CA VAL A 519 -13.44 15.24 -11.08
C VAL A 519 -14.74 15.99 -10.78
N SER A 520 -15.49 16.25 -11.85
CA SER A 520 -16.81 16.89 -11.78
C SER A 520 -17.89 15.96 -12.35
N ARG A 521 -19.09 15.97 -11.76
CA ARG A 521 -20.31 15.34 -12.30
C ARG A 521 -21.49 16.28 -12.13
N LYS A 522 -22.62 15.97 -12.78
CA LYS A 522 -23.82 16.80 -12.69
C LYS A 522 -24.78 16.29 -11.63
N TRP A 523 -25.45 17.22 -10.96
CA TRP A 523 -26.67 16.93 -10.22
C TRP A 523 -27.85 16.88 -11.17
N VAL A 524 -28.71 15.88 -10.98
CA VAL A 524 -29.96 15.71 -11.72
C VAL A 524 -31.14 15.76 -10.75
N ASP A 525 -32.20 16.46 -11.15
CA ASP A 525 -33.49 16.44 -10.47
C ASP A 525 -34.31 15.26 -11.01
N GLY A 526 -34.34 14.17 -10.24
CA GLY A 526 -34.99 12.93 -10.64
C GLY A 526 -36.51 13.01 -10.72
N SER A 527 -37.13 14.11 -10.27
CA SER A 527 -38.56 14.38 -10.48
C SER A 527 -38.88 14.81 -11.92
N THR A 528 -37.89 15.31 -12.66
CA THR A 528 -38.07 15.83 -14.01
C THR A 528 -37.20 15.17 -15.08
N ASN A 529 -36.06 14.56 -14.72
CA ASN A 529 -35.09 14.10 -15.71
C ASN A 529 -34.48 12.71 -15.38
N THR A 530 -35.34 11.70 -15.23
CA THR A 530 -34.91 10.31 -15.00
C THR A 530 -34.08 9.75 -16.16
N GLU A 531 -34.29 10.21 -17.39
CA GLU A 531 -33.54 9.78 -18.58
C GLU A 531 -32.04 10.11 -18.44
N GLU A 532 -31.69 11.33 -18.06
CA GLU A 532 -30.28 11.74 -17.85
C GLU A 532 -29.60 10.92 -16.72
N LEU A 533 -30.36 10.53 -15.69
CA LEU A 533 -29.84 9.65 -14.63
C LEU A 533 -29.52 8.25 -15.17
N VAL A 534 -30.39 7.70 -16.02
CA VAL A 534 -30.22 6.37 -16.64
C VAL A 534 -29.07 6.39 -17.65
N GLU A 535 -28.97 7.42 -18.49
CA GLU A 535 -27.86 7.60 -19.42
C GLU A 535 -26.50 7.74 -18.70
N GLY A 536 -26.51 8.25 -17.48
CA GLY A 536 -25.32 8.35 -16.63
C GLY A 536 -24.85 7.02 -16.02
N PHE A 537 -25.61 5.93 -16.12
CA PHE A 537 -25.26 4.65 -15.48
C PHE A 537 -24.13 3.92 -16.21
N ASP A 538 -23.07 3.55 -15.48
CA ASP A 538 -21.97 2.74 -16.01
C ASP A 538 -22.11 1.29 -15.50
N GLN A 539 -22.59 0.41 -16.37
CA GLN A 539 -22.86 -0.98 -16.03
C GLN A 539 -21.60 -1.79 -15.70
N GLU A 540 -20.45 -1.50 -16.32
CA GLU A 540 -19.20 -2.24 -16.08
C GLU A 540 -18.64 -1.87 -14.71
N THR A 541 -18.60 -0.56 -14.42
CA THR A 541 -18.19 -0.07 -13.10
C THR A 541 -19.14 -0.56 -12.01
N ALA A 542 -20.45 -0.53 -12.28
CA ALA A 542 -21.45 -1.06 -11.36
C ALA A 542 -21.24 -2.55 -11.04
N ALA A 543 -20.95 -3.37 -12.05
CA ALA A 543 -20.67 -4.79 -11.86
C ALA A 543 -19.46 -5.01 -10.94
N VAL A 544 -18.34 -4.31 -11.19
CA VAL A 544 -17.12 -4.40 -10.37
C VAL A 544 -17.35 -3.91 -8.94
N VAL A 545 -18.05 -2.78 -8.77
CA VAL A 545 -18.37 -2.22 -7.45
C VAL A 545 -19.25 -3.17 -6.65
N LEU A 546 -20.30 -3.72 -7.27
CA LEU A 546 -21.19 -4.68 -6.61
C LEU A 546 -20.46 -5.98 -6.27
N ALA A 547 -19.61 -6.48 -7.17
CA ALA A 547 -18.78 -7.65 -6.89
C ALA A 547 -17.91 -7.41 -5.65
N ARG A 548 -17.16 -6.30 -5.60
CA ARG A 548 -16.35 -5.93 -4.41
C ARG A 548 -17.18 -5.76 -3.14
N TYR A 549 -18.37 -5.17 -3.24
CA TYR A 549 -19.25 -4.96 -2.10
C TYR A 549 -19.82 -6.28 -1.55
N ILE A 550 -20.27 -7.18 -2.44
CA ILE A 550 -20.79 -8.49 -2.08
C ILE A 550 -19.67 -9.36 -1.51
N SER A 551 -18.48 -9.35 -2.12
CA SER A 551 -17.29 -10.02 -1.61
C SER A 551 -16.99 -9.61 -0.16
N LEU A 552 -16.94 -8.30 0.13
CA LEU A 552 -16.76 -7.82 1.50
C LEU A 552 -17.85 -8.33 2.45
N LYS A 553 -19.12 -8.31 2.05
CA LYS A 553 -20.21 -8.82 2.88
C LYS A 553 -20.07 -10.30 3.16
N MET A 554 -19.74 -11.09 2.15
CA MET A 554 -19.49 -12.52 2.30
C MET A 554 -18.38 -12.78 3.30
N GLU A 555 -17.32 -11.97 3.35
CA GLU A 555 -16.23 -12.14 4.32
C GLU A 555 -16.64 -11.82 5.77
N ILE A 556 -17.50 -10.81 5.94
CA ILE A 556 -17.96 -10.40 7.27
C ILE A 556 -19.02 -11.38 7.81
N GLU A 557 -19.93 -11.83 6.95
CA GLU A 557 -21.09 -12.66 7.32
C GLU A 557 -20.78 -14.16 7.28
N LEU A 558 -19.91 -14.59 6.36
CA LEU A 558 -19.47 -15.97 6.19
C LEU A 558 -17.94 -15.99 6.38
N LEU A 559 -17.49 -16.30 7.60
CA LEU A 559 -16.07 -16.51 7.96
C LEU A 559 -15.31 -17.44 6.98
N CYS A 560 -16.05 -18.16 6.14
CA CYS A 560 -15.60 -19.11 5.16
C CYS A 560 -15.13 -18.58 3.80
N SER A 561 -15.41 -17.36 3.38
CA SER A 561 -15.17 -16.97 1.96
C SER A 561 -13.77 -16.42 1.66
N VAL A 562 -12.78 -16.69 2.50
CA VAL A 562 -11.45 -16.06 2.48
C VAL A 562 -10.68 -16.28 1.16
N MET A 563 -11.03 -17.30 0.36
CA MET A 563 -10.25 -17.70 -0.83
C MET A 563 -10.86 -17.29 -2.18
N CYS A 564 -12.19 -17.19 -2.32
CA CYS A 564 -12.82 -16.78 -3.59
C CYS A 564 -12.49 -15.34 -3.99
N ILE A 565 -12.09 -14.50 -3.04
CA ILE A 565 -11.87 -13.06 -3.24
C ILE A 565 -10.40 -12.76 -3.55
N PHE A 566 -9.47 -13.62 -3.10
CA PHE A 566 -8.04 -13.49 -3.41
C PHE A 566 -7.75 -13.63 -4.90
N LEU A 567 -8.47 -14.52 -5.62
CA LEU A 567 -8.32 -14.66 -7.07
C LEU A 567 -8.75 -13.36 -7.79
N CYS A 568 -9.91 -12.80 -7.44
CA CYS A 568 -10.42 -11.58 -8.09
C CYS A 568 -9.54 -10.33 -7.83
N TRP A 569 -8.83 -10.28 -6.69
CA TRP A 569 -8.00 -9.13 -6.30
C TRP A 569 -6.52 -9.25 -6.67
N SER A 570 -5.98 -10.47 -6.73
CA SER A 570 -4.60 -10.75 -7.15
C SER A 570 -4.47 -10.85 -8.66
N GLU A 571 -5.43 -11.50 -9.35
CA GLU A 571 -5.37 -11.64 -10.81
C GLU A 571 -5.46 -10.28 -11.51
N SER A 572 -6.29 -9.35 -11.00
CA SER A 572 -6.43 -8.00 -11.56
C SER A 572 -5.17 -7.15 -11.52
N ARG A 573 -4.16 -7.47 -10.69
CA ARG A 573 -2.87 -6.75 -10.67
C ARG A 573 -1.83 -7.27 -11.66
N PHE A 574 -1.88 -8.56 -11.98
CA PHE A 574 -0.89 -9.19 -12.85
C PHE A 574 -1.40 -9.45 -14.27
N HIS A 575 -2.73 -9.53 -14.46
CA HIS A 575 -3.41 -9.75 -15.74
C HIS A 575 -4.72 -8.95 -15.81
N PRO A 576 -4.76 -7.80 -16.49
CA PRO A 576 -5.97 -6.97 -16.60
C PRO A 576 -7.13 -7.64 -17.36
N ASP A 577 -6.86 -8.68 -18.16
CA ASP A 577 -7.86 -9.31 -19.05
C ASP A 577 -8.61 -10.52 -18.46
N THR A 578 -8.34 -10.91 -17.20
CA THR A 578 -8.86 -12.16 -16.61
C THR A 578 -10.11 -12.03 -15.75
N CYS A 579 -10.75 -10.86 -15.68
CA CYS A 579 -12.06 -10.73 -15.02
C CYS A 579 -13.20 -10.70 -16.06
N ILE A 580 -13.51 -11.85 -16.64
CA ILE A 580 -14.82 -12.17 -17.24
C ILE A 580 -15.28 -13.52 -16.68
#